data_AF-A0A1B6KCM2-F1
#
_entry.id   AF-A0A1B6KCM2-F1
#
_cell.length_a   1.000
_cell.length_b   1.000
_cell.length_c   1.000
_cell.angle_alpha   90.00
_cell.angle_beta   90.00
_cell.angle_gamma   90.00
#
_symmetry.space_group_name_H-M   'P 1'
#
loop_
_entity.id
_entity.type
_entity.pdbx_description
1 polymer ?
#
loop_
_entity_poly.entity_id
_entity_poly.type
_entity_poly.pdbx_seq_one_letter_code
_entity_poly.pdbx_strand_id
1 'polypeptide(L)'
;MANKSVEGRTSLSLNSTGLYLAGLTGGAAIALTVVCAPFVSPALRRVCLPYVPATSAQIENVLQALKGREGKLVDLGSGDGRIVLAAATAGFKSTGVEL
;
A
#
# COMPACT_ATOMS: atom_id res chain seq x y z
N MET A 1 -28.35 33.17 -52.38
CA MET A 1 -27.80 33.45 -51.03
C MET A 1 -27.97 32.18 -50.20
N ALA A 2 -27.00 31.57 -49.54
CA ALA A 2 -25.61 31.91 -49.26
C ALA A 2 -24.79 30.60 -49.21
N ASN A 3 -23.53 30.70 -49.61
CA ASN A 3 -22.55 29.61 -49.67
C ASN A 3 -22.14 29.19 -48.25
N LYS A 4 -22.11 27.89 -47.98
CA LYS A 4 -21.59 27.31 -46.73
C LYS A 4 -20.07 27.39 -46.75
N SER A 5 -19.48 28.24 -45.91
CA SER A 5 -18.06 28.15 -45.58
C SER A 5 -17.86 27.06 -44.52
N VAL A 6 -17.49 25.86 -44.96
CA VAL A 6 -17.04 24.79 -44.06
C VAL A 6 -15.68 25.19 -43.52
N GLU A 7 -15.62 25.50 -42.23
CA GLU A 7 -14.40 25.81 -41.50
C GLU A 7 -13.45 24.61 -41.55
N GLY A 8 -12.28 24.80 -42.14
CA GLY A 8 -11.29 23.75 -42.32
C GLY A 8 -10.73 23.30 -40.98
N ARG A 9 -11.00 22.04 -40.61
CA ARG A 9 -10.28 21.38 -39.52
C ARG A 9 -8.82 21.25 -39.92
N THR A 10 -7.94 22.01 -39.28
CA THR A 10 -6.49 21.86 -39.40
C THR A 10 -6.10 20.44 -38.98
N SER A 11 -5.53 19.65 -39.89
CA SER A 11 -4.99 18.34 -39.56
C SER A 11 -3.74 18.54 -38.71
N LEU A 12 -3.79 18.17 -37.43
CA LEU A 12 -2.62 18.15 -36.56
C LEU A 12 -1.64 17.11 -37.09
N SER A 13 -0.52 17.56 -37.66
CA SER A 13 0.61 16.70 -38.02
C SER A 13 1.34 16.29 -36.74
N LEU A 14 1.01 15.11 -36.21
CA LEU A 14 1.66 14.59 -35.00
C LEU A 14 3.10 14.17 -35.32
N ASN A 15 4.07 14.78 -34.63
CA ASN A 15 5.47 14.36 -34.71
C ASN A 15 5.62 13.00 -34.00
N SER A 16 6.00 11.97 -34.74
CA SER A 16 6.17 10.60 -34.23
C SER A 16 7.11 10.53 -33.03
N THR A 17 8.21 11.28 -33.04
CA THR A 17 9.16 11.33 -31.92
C THR A 17 8.51 11.92 -30.67
N GLY A 18 7.74 13.00 -30.82
CA GLY A 18 6.99 13.60 -29.72
C GLY A 18 5.96 12.64 -29.13
N LEU A 19 5.31 11.84 -30.00
CA LEU A 19 4.35 10.82 -29.57
C LEU A 19 5.02 9.69 -28.79
N TYR A 20 6.20 9.21 -29.24
CA TYR A 20 6.94 8.18 -28.50
C TYR A 20 7.44 8.68 -27.15
N LEU A 21 7.94 9.91 -27.06
CA LEU A 21 8.39 10.51 -25.80
C LEU A 21 7.23 10.68 -24.82
N ALA A 22 6.07 11.16 -25.29
CA ALA A 22 4.87 11.28 -24.47
C ALA A 22 4.37 9.92 -23.99
N GLY A 23 4.35 8.91 -24.88
CA GLY A 23 3.95 7.54 -24.52
C GLY A 23 4.88 6.90 -23.50
N LEU A 24 6.20 7.06 -23.66
CA LEU A 24 7.18 6.48 -22.74
C LEU A 24 7.09 7.11 -21.35
N THR A 25 7.02 8.44 -21.28
CA THR A 25 6.96 9.18 -20.01
C THR A 25 5.63 8.96 -19.29
N GLY A 26 4.51 9.03 -20.02
CA GLY A 26 3.18 8.76 -19.46
C GLY A 26 3.03 7.31 -19.01
N GLY A 27 3.51 6.35 -19.81
CA GLY A 27 3.53 4.93 -19.47
C GLY A 27 4.36 4.65 -18.22
N ALA A 28 5.55 5.23 -18.12
CA ALA A 28 6.40 5.09 -16.93
C ALA A 28 5.75 5.68 -15.68
N ALA A 29 5.11 6.86 -15.78
CA ALA A 29 4.43 7.49 -14.66
C ALA A 29 3.24 6.64 -14.16
N ILE A 30 2.44 6.08 -15.07
CA ILE A 30 1.33 5.18 -14.70
C ILE A 30 1.86 3.91 -14.05
N ALA A 31 2.87 3.28 -14.66
CA ALA A 31 3.47 2.06 -14.11
C ALA A 31 4.01 2.28 -12.70
N LEU A 32 4.76 3.37 -12.50
CA LEU A 32 5.27 3.75 -11.18
C LEU A 32 4.14 3.97 -10.17
N THR A 33 3.09 4.70 -10.59
CA THR A 33 1.92 4.96 -9.73
C THR A 33 1.25 3.67 -9.30
N VAL A 34 1.02 2.72 -10.22
CA VAL A 34 0.41 1.42 -9.91
C VAL A 34 1.25 0.62 -8.93
N VAL A 35 2.57 0.60 -9.11
CA VAL A 35 3.50 -0.12 -8.22
C VAL A 35 3.54 0.51 -6.82
N CYS A 36 3.52 1.85 -6.73
CA CYS A 36 3.61 2.55 -5.45
C CYS A 36 2.27 2.71 -4.72
N ALA A 37 1.14 2.60 -5.42
CA ALA A 37 -0.20 2.76 -4.86
C ALA A 37 -0.47 1.95 -3.57
N PRO A 38 -0.15 0.64 -3.46
CA PRO A 38 -0.43 -0.13 -2.25
C PRO A 38 0.34 0.35 -1.01
N PHE A 39 1.51 0.98 -1.20
CA PHE A 39 2.34 1.49 -0.09
C PHE A 39 1.91 2.89 0.37
N VAL A 40 1.38 3.72 -0.53
CA VAL A 40 0.97 5.11 -0.23
C VAL A 40 -0.51 5.19 0.15
N SER A 41 -1.36 4.34 -0.43
CA SER A 41 -2.80 4.35 -0.17
C SER A 41 -3.20 4.22 1.32
N PRO A 42 -2.49 3.48 2.20
CA PRO A 42 -2.84 3.42 3.62
C PRO A 42 -2.65 4.74 4.37
N ALA A 43 -1.87 5.68 3.82
CA ALA A 43 -1.69 7.02 4.36
C ALA A 43 -2.79 8.00 3.93
N LEU A 44 -3.58 7.66 2.91
CA LEU A 44 -4.66 8.50 2.37
C LEU A 44 -6.05 8.13 2.92
N ARG A 45 -6.15 7.08 3.75
CA ARG A 45 -7.40 6.68 4.39
C ARG A 45 -7.76 7.62 5.54
N ARG A 46 -9.06 7.72 5.86
CA ARG A 46 -9.56 8.58 6.96
C ARG A 46 -8.93 8.28 8.32
N VAL A 47 -8.61 7.02 8.59
CA VAL A 47 -7.97 6.56 9.82
C VAL A 47 -6.67 5.86 9.49
N CYS A 48 -5.56 6.59 9.51
CA CYS A 48 -4.23 6.01 9.46
C CYS A 48 -3.93 5.39 10.83
N LEU A 49 -3.55 4.11 10.86
CA LEU A 49 -2.94 3.50 12.03
C LEU A 49 -1.42 3.70 11.89
N PRO A 50 -0.83 4.74 12.51
CA PRO A 50 0.62 4.89 12.50
C PRO A 50 1.25 3.75 13.29
N TYR A 51 2.52 3.48 13.03
CA TYR A 51 3.31 2.62 13.90
C TYR A 51 3.36 3.23 15.31
N VAL A 52 2.76 2.52 16.26
CA VAL A 52 2.85 2.82 17.69
C VAL A 52 3.15 1.49 18.40
N PRO A 53 4.33 1.34 19.02
CA PRO A 53 4.73 0.06 19.59
C PRO A 53 3.86 -0.35 20.77
N ALA A 54 3.60 -1.66 20.90
CA ALA A 54 2.95 -2.20 22.08
C ALA A 54 3.83 -2.02 23.33
N THR A 55 3.23 -1.53 24.41
CA THR A 55 3.89 -1.38 25.72
C THR A 55 4.08 -2.74 26.39
N SER A 56 5.00 -2.82 27.36
CA SER A 56 5.24 -4.06 28.13
C SER A 56 3.96 -4.57 28.81
N ALA A 57 3.14 -3.67 29.34
CA ALA A 57 1.85 -4.02 29.94
C ALA A 57 0.88 -4.63 28.91
N GLN A 58 0.87 -4.14 27.67
CA GLN A 58 0.05 -4.73 26.60
C GLN A 58 0.53 -6.12 26.20
N ILE A 59 1.85 -6.32 26.14
CA ILE A 59 2.42 -7.66 25.88
C ILE A 59 2.02 -8.63 26.98
N GLU A 60 2.16 -8.22 28.24
CA GLU A 60 1.77 -9.04 29.39
C GLU A 60 0.28 -9.39 29.37
N ASN A 61 -0.59 -8.42 29.06
CA ASN A 61 -2.03 -8.66 28.92
C ASN A 61 -2.35 -9.69 27.83
N VAL A 62 -1.64 -9.63 26.69
CA VAL A 62 -1.79 -10.63 25.60
C VAL A 62 -1.36 -12.01 26.08
N LEU A 63 -0.19 -12.14 26.71
CA LEU A 63 0.30 -13.42 27.22
C LEU A 63 -0.62 -14.00 28.29
N GLN A 64 -1.14 -13.16 29.18
CA GLN A 64 -2.10 -13.57 30.19
C GLN A 64 -3.41 -14.06 29.57
N ALA A 65 -3.92 -13.39 28.53
CA ALA A 65 -5.10 -13.83 27.79
C ALA A 65 -4.90 -15.17 27.05
N LEU A 66 -3.65 -15.48 26.69
CA LEU A 66 -3.24 -16.71 26.02
C LEU A 66 -2.92 -17.86 26.99
N LYS A 67 -2.87 -17.61 28.30
CA LYS A 67 -2.47 -18.61 29.30
C LYS A 67 -3.34 -19.87 29.20
N GLY A 68 -2.67 -21.03 29.15
CA GLY A 68 -3.33 -22.35 29.03
C GLY A 68 -3.87 -22.67 27.63
N ARG A 69 -3.62 -21.81 26.63
CA ARG A 69 -3.90 -22.09 25.22
C ARG A 69 -2.62 -22.59 24.55
N GLU A 70 -2.79 -23.36 23.48
CA GLU A 70 -1.71 -23.83 22.63
C GLU A 70 -2.10 -23.62 21.15
N GLY A 71 -1.10 -23.53 20.27
CA GLY A 71 -1.32 -23.50 18.83
C GLY A 71 -0.55 -22.40 18.08
N LYS A 72 -1.13 -21.94 16.98
CA LYS A 72 -0.56 -20.90 16.12
C LYS A 72 -1.11 -19.53 16.51
N LEU A 73 -0.24 -18.52 16.55
CA LEU A 73 -0.61 -17.13 16.77
C LEU A 73 -0.26 -16.30 15.54
N VAL A 74 -1.19 -15.43 15.12
CA VAL A 74 -0.94 -14.46 14.06
C VAL A 74 -1.09 -13.05 14.66
N ASP A 75 -0.05 -12.24 14.54
CA ASP A 75 -0.03 -10.84 14.96
C ASP A 75 -0.21 -9.94 13.73
N LEU A 76 -1.35 -9.25 13.65
CA LEU A 76 -1.74 -8.43 12.50
C LEU A 76 -1.33 -6.98 12.72
N GLY A 77 -0.48 -6.44 11.84
CA GLY A 77 0.18 -5.16 12.06
C GLY A 77 1.29 -5.30 13.11
N SER A 78 2.13 -6.32 12.94
CA SER A 78 3.12 -6.72 13.94
C SER A 78 4.20 -5.67 14.20
N GLY A 79 4.36 -4.68 13.30
CA GLY A 79 5.35 -3.61 13.47
C GLY A 79 6.77 -4.14 13.66
N ASP A 80 7.35 -3.89 14.83
CA ASP A 80 8.68 -4.37 15.20
C ASP A 80 8.71 -5.84 15.70
N GLY A 81 7.56 -6.51 15.72
CA GLY A 81 7.44 -7.94 16.01
C GLY A 81 7.53 -8.32 17.48
N ARG A 82 7.48 -7.36 18.41
CA ARG A 82 7.64 -7.64 19.85
C ARG A 82 6.59 -8.60 20.43
N ILE A 83 5.34 -8.55 19.94
CA ILE A 83 4.29 -9.50 20.36
C ILE A 83 4.55 -10.88 19.75
N VAL A 84 4.91 -10.96 18.47
CA VAL A 84 5.32 -12.22 17.80
C VAL A 84 6.44 -12.90 18.58
N LEU A 85 7.48 -12.15 18.96
CA LEU A 85 8.63 -12.65 19.71
C LEU A 85 8.21 -13.12 21.11
N ALA A 86 7.42 -12.32 21.83
CA ALA A 86 6.94 -12.69 23.17
C ALA A 86 6.08 -13.96 23.14
N ALA A 87 5.13 -14.06 22.20
CA ALA A 87 4.30 -15.23 22.03
C ALA A 87 5.11 -16.47 21.61
N ALA A 88 6.10 -16.30 20.73
CA ALA A 88 7.00 -17.40 20.33
C ALA A 88 7.83 -17.91 21.51
N THR A 89 8.34 -17.00 22.33
CA THR A 89 9.08 -17.33 23.56
C THR A 89 8.18 -18.05 24.58
N ALA A 90 6.89 -17.74 24.59
CA ALA A 90 5.89 -18.43 25.41
C ALA A 90 5.42 -19.78 24.83
N GLY A 91 6.03 -20.27 23.74
CA GLY A 91 5.77 -21.59 23.17
C GLY A 91 4.76 -21.65 22.02
N PHE A 92 4.24 -20.51 21.56
CA PHE A 92 3.34 -20.46 20.41
C PHE A 92 4.10 -20.50 19.09
N LYS A 93 3.50 -21.11 18.06
CA LYS A 93 3.99 -20.94 16.68
C LYS A 93 3.47 -19.61 16.13
N SER A 94 4.26 -18.56 16.31
CA SER A 94 3.85 -17.18 16.01
C SER A 94 4.25 -16.71 14.61
N THR A 95 3.42 -15.88 13.98
CA THR A 95 3.69 -15.23 12.68
C THR A 95 3.22 -13.78 12.74
N GLY A 96 4.07 -12.85 12.31
CA GLY A 96 3.70 -11.45 12.12
C GLY A 96 3.31 -11.18 10.67
N VAL A 97 2.28 -10.35 10.48
CA VAL A 97 1.88 -9.84 9.16
C VAL A 97 1.94 -8.31 9.21
N GLU A 98 2.65 -7.73 8.26
CA GLU A 98 2.83 -6.29 8.11
C GLU A 98 2.80 -5.91 6.62
N LEU A 99 2.45 -4.65 6.32
CA LEU A 99 2.37 -4.09 4.97
C LEU A 99 3.71 -3.56 4.45
#